data_AF-A0A3A4PSW3-F1
#
_entry.id   AF-A0A3A4PSW3-F1
#
_cell.length_a   1.000
_cell.length_b   1.000
_cell.length_c   1.000
_cell.angle_alpha   90.00
_cell.angle_beta   90.00
_cell.angle_gamma   90.00
#
_symmetry.space_group_name_H-M   'P 1'
#
loop_
_entity.id
_entity.type
_entity.pdbx_description
1 polymer ?
#
loop_
_entity_poly.entity_id
_entity_poly.type
_entity_poly.pdbx_seq_one_letter_code
_entity_poly.pdbx_strand_id
1 'polypeptide(L)'
;MFAKQMMTPVIVAVVLCGGTLAEAGATRKVKFVNNTGKDVNDLHIELKQACDVPEYEPFGTIQGDGTSRIDLKDGTVEDGESADLKFKTTSNAVEIKKWWWTIDGKREGNENKDNGTAELSFSGGPAAGDGQVLVAISDRQNVFQTRRGAPPDIQVQMFSMFLGGFVDDQGDPLIHVAPANPTALLVAGNVLGTPELELRIEVLRPDSFQPIEITDPEFLPGACCLPRGECIEVQDEACSNMGGRFQGSGIICGFVECQPQNNCTGRETLSGGCKTKGCGEQLVVKLSGASPNAPATIVVDGQPRQDKQTNKKGKAKFKLCPVGPGRHLVELAQCPVAEVFECR
;
A
#
# COMPACT_ATOMS: atom_id res chain seq x y z
N MET A 1 38.88 -59.59 14.12
CA MET A 1 37.95 -58.64 14.80
C MET A 1 38.82 -57.47 15.21
N PHE A 2 38.80 -56.30 14.59
CA PHE A 2 37.68 -55.38 14.36
C PHE A 2 37.77 -54.72 12.97
N ALA A 3 36.64 -54.15 12.57
CA ALA A 3 36.25 -53.84 11.20
C ALA A 3 36.95 -52.63 10.55
N LYS A 4 37.09 -52.75 9.22
CA LYS A 4 37.35 -51.71 8.22
C LYS A 4 36.46 -50.49 8.44
N GLN A 5 37.06 -49.30 8.50
CA GLN A 5 36.37 -48.04 8.24
C GLN A 5 37.02 -47.43 6.99
N MET A 6 36.45 -47.75 5.82
CA MET A 6 36.75 -47.04 4.58
C MET A 6 35.79 -45.84 4.53
N MET A 7 36.31 -44.65 4.86
CA MET A 7 35.66 -43.39 4.51
C MET A 7 35.89 -43.14 3.02
N THR A 8 34.86 -43.40 2.22
CA THR A 8 34.76 -42.87 0.87
C THR A 8 34.50 -41.37 0.97
N PRO A 9 35.28 -40.48 0.31
CA PRO A 9 34.89 -39.09 0.19
C PRO A 9 33.67 -39.02 -0.72
N VAL A 10 32.51 -38.73 -0.14
CA VAL A 10 31.36 -38.24 -0.89
C VAL A 10 31.74 -36.84 -1.36
N ILE A 11 32.04 -36.71 -2.65
CA ILE A 11 32.05 -35.43 -3.33
C ILE A 11 30.60 -34.94 -3.32
N VAL A 12 30.24 -34.14 -2.32
CA VAL A 12 29.03 -33.33 -2.37
C VAL A 12 29.34 -32.23 -3.38
N ALA A 13 29.00 -32.48 -4.64
CA ALA A 13 28.78 -31.40 -5.57
C ALA A 13 27.55 -30.64 -5.06
N VAL A 14 27.79 -29.63 -4.20
CA VAL A 14 26.81 -28.58 -3.96
C VAL A 14 26.71 -27.84 -5.29
N VAL A 15 25.86 -28.33 -6.18
CA VAL A 15 25.30 -27.50 -7.22
C VAL A 15 24.40 -26.53 -6.47
N LEU A 16 25.00 -25.43 -6.01
CA LEU A 16 24.29 -24.19 -5.80
C LEU A 16 23.71 -23.86 -7.18
N CYS A 17 22.54 -24.41 -7.51
CA CYS A 17 21.62 -23.68 -8.36
C CYS A 17 21.23 -22.48 -7.51
N GLY A 18 22.10 -21.46 -7.51
CA GLY A 18 21.66 -20.12 -7.20
C GLY A 18 20.52 -19.90 -8.18
N GLY A 19 19.28 -19.84 -7.66
CA GLY A 19 18.29 -19.01 -8.30
C GLY A 19 19.02 -17.69 -8.51
N THR A 20 19.29 -17.36 -9.76
CA THR A 20 19.98 -16.15 -10.10
C THR A 20 19.13 -15.06 -9.47
N LEU A 21 19.65 -14.43 -8.40
CA LEU A 21 19.18 -13.12 -8.01
C LEU A 21 19.15 -12.37 -9.32
N ALA A 22 17.96 -11.91 -9.73
CA ALA A 22 17.79 -11.10 -10.92
C ALA A 22 18.93 -10.09 -10.95
N GLU A 23 19.88 -10.27 -11.86
CA GLU A 23 21.06 -9.41 -11.88
C GLU A 23 20.53 -7.99 -12.09
N ALA A 24 21.02 -7.03 -11.30
CA ALA A 24 20.69 -5.63 -11.50
C ALA A 24 20.88 -5.31 -12.99
N GLY A 25 19.83 -4.83 -13.65
CA GLY A 25 19.79 -4.66 -15.11
C GLY A 25 19.04 -5.74 -15.89
N ALA A 26 18.39 -6.70 -15.21
CA ALA A 26 17.48 -7.64 -15.84
C ALA A 26 16.28 -6.91 -16.46
N THR A 27 15.85 -7.41 -17.62
CA THR A 27 14.64 -6.93 -18.29
C THR A 27 13.43 -7.69 -17.79
N ARG A 28 12.29 -7.01 -17.66
CA ARG A 28 11.06 -7.49 -17.04
C ARG A 28 9.87 -7.15 -17.92
N LYS A 29 9.18 -8.17 -18.41
CA LYS A 29 7.96 -7.98 -19.19
C LYS A 29 6.77 -7.79 -18.25
N VAL A 30 6.01 -6.72 -18.44
CA VAL A 30 4.77 -6.43 -17.72
C VAL A 30 3.67 -6.22 -18.75
N LYS A 31 2.53 -6.87 -18.51
CA LYS A 31 1.34 -6.78 -19.36
C LYS A 31 0.34 -5.81 -18.73
N PHE A 32 -0.18 -4.89 -19.53
CA PHE A 32 -1.23 -3.93 -19.16
C PHE A 32 -2.45 -4.21 -20.01
N VAL A 33 -3.53 -4.68 -19.39
CA VAL A 33 -4.76 -5.02 -20.13
C VAL A 33 -5.71 -3.82 -20.20
N ASN A 34 -6.25 -3.55 -21.39
CA ASN A 34 -7.33 -2.60 -21.58
C ASN A 34 -8.67 -3.25 -21.26
N ASN A 35 -9.35 -2.74 -20.24
CA ASN A 35 -10.70 -3.17 -19.85
C ASN A 35 -11.61 -1.96 -19.66
N THR A 36 -11.42 -0.92 -20.48
CA THR A 36 -12.16 0.35 -20.36
C THR A 36 -13.52 0.32 -21.06
N GLY A 37 -13.84 -0.76 -21.80
CA GLY A 37 -15.01 -0.84 -22.67
C GLY A 37 -14.85 -0.10 -23.99
N LYS A 38 -13.63 0.36 -24.31
CA LYS A 38 -13.28 1.15 -25.49
C LYS A 38 -11.84 0.90 -25.91
N ASP A 39 -11.53 1.16 -27.17
CA ASP A 39 -10.14 1.17 -27.64
C ASP A 39 -9.41 2.41 -27.10
N VAL A 40 -8.19 2.22 -26.63
CA VAL A 40 -7.36 3.26 -26.00
C VAL A 40 -6.06 3.44 -26.77
N ASN A 41 -5.48 4.64 -26.74
CA ASN A 41 -4.28 4.97 -27.53
C ASN A 41 -3.07 5.42 -26.71
N ASP A 42 -3.27 5.72 -25.42
CA ASP A 42 -2.21 6.15 -24.51
C ASP A 42 -2.23 5.34 -23.20
N LEU A 43 -1.04 5.05 -22.66
CA LEU A 43 -0.83 4.40 -21.36
C LEU A 43 0.08 5.25 -20.49
N HIS A 44 -0.35 5.53 -19.26
CA HIS A 44 0.41 6.30 -18.30
C HIS A 44 0.77 5.43 -17.11
N ILE A 45 2.01 5.49 -16.65
CA ILE A 45 2.55 4.63 -15.60
C ILE A 45 3.36 5.47 -14.62
N GLU A 46 3.09 5.32 -13.33
CA GLU A 46 3.89 5.86 -12.25
C GLU A 46 4.50 4.73 -11.42
N LEU A 47 5.82 4.71 -11.32
CA LEU A 47 6.63 3.70 -10.66
C LEU A 47 7.14 4.20 -9.28
N LYS A 48 7.56 3.27 -8.41
CA LYS A 48 8.29 3.61 -7.16
C LYS A 48 9.76 3.91 -7.41
N GLN A 49 10.31 3.40 -8.50
CA GLN A 49 11.68 3.52 -8.94
C GLN A 49 11.76 4.09 -10.36
N ALA A 50 12.95 4.57 -10.75
CA ALA A 50 13.24 4.85 -12.14
C ALA A 50 13.49 3.54 -12.90
N CYS A 51 12.93 3.42 -14.10
CA CYS A 51 13.17 2.27 -15.00
C CYS A 51 13.37 2.75 -16.43
N ASP A 52 14.24 2.07 -17.18
CA ASP A 52 14.27 2.19 -18.63
C ASP A 52 13.20 1.27 -19.24
N VAL A 53 12.63 1.61 -20.38
CA VAL A 53 11.60 0.81 -21.08
C VAL A 53 12.09 0.48 -22.48
N PRO A 54 12.97 -0.52 -22.65
CA PRO A 54 13.53 -0.88 -23.95
C PRO A 54 12.51 -1.39 -24.99
N GLU A 55 11.35 -1.91 -24.57
CA GLU A 55 10.27 -2.32 -25.49
C GLU A 55 8.91 -1.87 -24.92
N TYR A 56 8.05 -1.31 -25.76
CA TYR A 56 6.77 -0.71 -25.33
C TYR A 56 5.66 -0.83 -26.39
N GLU A 57 5.49 -2.02 -26.95
CA GLU A 57 4.43 -2.25 -27.94
C GLU A 57 3.04 -2.17 -27.27
N PRO A 58 2.02 -1.61 -27.95
CA PRO A 58 2.00 -1.18 -29.36
C PRO A 58 2.24 0.33 -29.58
N PHE A 59 2.85 1.04 -28.64
CA PHE A 59 2.96 2.50 -28.69
C PHE A 59 4.10 2.97 -29.60
N GLY A 60 3.87 4.07 -30.33
CA GLY A 60 4.89 4.70 -31.19
C GLY A 60 5.82 5.65 -30.43
N THR A 61 5.37 6.18 -29.29
CA THR A 61 6.08 7.23 -28.56
C THR A 61 6.16 6.92 -27.07
N ILE A 62 7.32 7.19 -26.46
CA ILE A 62 7.54 7.16 -25.02
C ILE A 62 8.06 8.52 -24.53
N GLN A 63 7.52 9.00 -23.41
CA GLN A 63 8.04 10.13 -22.64
C GLN A 63 8.34 9.66 -21.22
N GLY A 64 9.45 10.16 -20.65
CA GLY A 64 9.84 9.79 -19.28
C GLY A 64 10.56 8.45 -19.14
N ASP A 65 11.12 7.92 -20.23
CA ASP A 65 12.05 6.78 -20.19
C ASP A 65 13.24 7.06 -19.25
N GLY A 66 13.64 6.06 -18.46
CA GLY A 66 14.65 6.21 -17.40
C GLY A 66 14.16 6.99 -16.17
N THR A 67 12.86 7.26 -16.05
CA THR A 67 12.26 7.95 -14.89
C THR A 67 11.20 7.09 -14.20
N SER A 68 10.58 7.61 -13.14
CA SER A 68 9.47 6.95 -12.44
C SER A 68 8.09 7.34 -12.98
N ARG A 69 8.02 8.15 -14.03
CA ARG A 69 6.76 8.53 -14.70
C ARG A 69 6.92 8.35 -16.20
N ILE A 70 6.16 7.41 -16.75
CA ILE A 70 6.26 6.99 -18.14
C ILE A 70 4.91 7.26 -18.80
N ASP A 71 4.94 7.99 -19.91
CA ASP A 71 3.77 8.24 -20.74
C ASP A 71 4.03 7.64 -22.13
N LEU A 72 3.18 6.71 -22.52
CA LEU A 72 3.23 6.00 -23.80
C LEU A 72 2.06 6.46 -24.67
N LYS A 73 2.33 6.76 -25.93
CA LYS A 73 1.37 7.39 -26.85
C LYS A 73 1.45 6.82 -28.25
N ASP A 74 0.47 7.21 -29.07
CA ASP A 74 0.39 6.89 -30.49
C ASP A 74 0.30 5.37 -30.74
N GLY A 75 -0.36 4.65 -29.82
CA GLY A 75 -0.67 3.22 -29.95
C GLY A 75 -2.14 2.96 -30.18
N THR A 76 -2.52 1.69 -30.26
CA THR A 76 -3.93 1.27 -30.16
C THR A 76 -3.97 -0.06 -29.43
N VAL A 77 -4.73 -0.11 -28.33
CA VAL A 77 -5.02 -1.33 -27.58
C VAL A 77 -6.53 -1.47 -27.56
N GLU A 78 -7.04 -2.49 -28.27
CA GLU A 78 -8.48 -2.78 -28.31
C GLU A 78 -9.00 -3.16 -26.90
N ASP A 79 -10.30 -3.00 -26.66
CA ASP A 79 -10.90 -3.47 -25.40
C ASP A 79 -10.72 -5.00 -25.25
N GLY A 80 -10.24 -5.42 -24.08
CA GLY A 80 -9.85 -6.81 -23.77
C GLY A 80 -8.43 -7.19 -24.18
N GLU A 81 -7.76 -6.39 -25.02
CA GLU A 81 -6.38 -6.63 -25.45
C GLU A 81 -5.36 -6.01 -24.47
N SER A 82 -4.07 -6.28 -24.69
CA SER A 82 -3.01 -5.84 -23.77
C SER A 82 -1.82 -5.17 -24.45
N ALA A 83 -1.24 -4.17 -23.79
CA ALA A 83 0.10 -3.67 -24.09
C ALA A 83 1.16 -4.44 -23.30
N ASP A 84 2.24 -4.80 -23.97
CA ASP A 84 3.35 -5.56 -23.40
C ASP A 84 4.60 -4.67 -23.35
N LEU A 85 5.03 -4.32 -22.14
CA LEU A 85 6.19 -3.47 -21.93
C LEU A 85 7.32 -4.28 -21.32
N LYS A 86 8.55 -4.01 -21.74
CA LYS A 86 9.75 -4.48 -21.07
C LYS A 86 10.41 -3.35 -20.33
N PHE A 87 10.57 -3.52 -19.02
CA PHE A 87 11.28 -2.62 -18.13
C PHE A 87 12.66 -3.16 -17.84
N LYS A 88 13.66 -2.30 -17.84
CA LYS A 88 14.99 -2.58 -17.33
C LYS A 88 15.21 -1.76 -16.06
N THR A 89 15.54 -2.44 -14.97
CA THR A 89 15.72 -1.81 -13.66
C THR A 89 16.94 -2.37 -12.95
N THR A 90 17.57 -1.53 -12.12
CA THR A 90 18.64 -1.96 -11.21
C THR A 90 18.09 -2.59 -9.94
N SER A 91 16.78 -2.44 -9.68
CA SER A 91 16.09 -3.13 -8.60
C SER A 91 15.86 -4.60 -8.95
N ASN A 92 15.56 -5.42 -7.95
CA ASN A 92 15.16 -6.81 -8.13
C ASN A 92 13.71 -6.94 -8.67
N ALA A 93 12.92 -5.87 -8.63
CA ALA A 93 11.53 -5.83 -9.08
C ALA A 93 11.18 -4.50 -9.78
N VAL A 94 10.10 -4.52 -10.56
CA VAL A 94 9.43 -3.32 -11.09
C VAL A 94 8.19 -3.09 -10.23
N GLU A 95 8.11 -1.96 -9.53
CA GLU A 95 7.02 -1.65 -8.62
C GLU A 95 6.20 -0.49 -9.19
N ILE A 96 4.95 -0.77 -9.54
CA ILE A 96 4.06 0.19 -10.19
C ILE A 96 3.17 0.80 -9.11
N LYS A 97 3.30 2.11 -8.84
CA LYS A 97 2.37 2.80 -7.93
C LYS A 97 0.96 2.80 -8.50
N LYS A 98 0.88 3.13 -9.79
CA LYS A 98 -0.38 3.26 -10.51
C LYS A 98 -0.17 3.41 -11.99
N TRP A 99 -1.22 3.19 -12.75
CA TRP A 99 -1.26 3.39 -14.18
C TRP A 99 -2.70 3.60 -14.66
N TRP A 100 -2.88 4.19 -15.84
CA TRP A 100 -4.20 4.41 -16.42
C TRP A 100 -4.14 4.55 -17.94
N TRP A 101 -5.28 4.27 -18.57
CA TRP A 101 -5.49 4.45 -20.00
C TRP A 101 -6.03 5.86 -20.30
N THR A 102 -5.70 6.39 -21.47
CA THR A 102 -6.39 7.56 -22.02
C THR A 102 -6.73 7.38 -23.50
N ILE A 103 -7.73 8.15 -23.95
CA ILE A 103 -8.02 8.40 -25.36
C ILE A 103 -7.69 9.87 -25.62
N ASP A 104 -6.70 10.12 -26.46
CA ASP A 104 -6.26 11.46 -26.84
C ASP A 104 -5.95 12.34 -25.61
N GLY A 105 -5.25 11.79 -24.62
CA GLY A 105 -4.92 12.44 -23.36
C GLY A 105 -6.07 12.59 -22.35
N LYS A 106 -7.28 12.08 -22.65
CA LYS A 106 -8.41 12.07 -21.71
C LYS A 106 -8.55 10.69 -21.05
N ARG A 107 -8.46 10.66 -19.72
CA ARG A 107 -8.55 9.41 -18.95
C ARG A 107 -9.83 8.63 -19.21
N GLU A 108 -9.66 7.36 -19.50
CA GLU A 108 -10.72 6.37 -19.63
C GLU A 108 -10.55 5.29 -18.56
N GLY A 109 -11.67 4.88 -17.96
CA GLY A 109 -11.67 3.97 -16.82
C GLY A 109 -11.10 4.56 -15.52
N ASN A 110 -10.87 3.66 -14.57
CA ASN A 110 -10.29 4.00 -13.28
C ASN A 110 -8.76 3.98 -13.35
N GLU A 111 -8.14 4.68 -12.41
CA GLU A 111 -6.72 4.52 -12.13
C GLU A 111 -6.51 3.12 -11.53
N ASN A 112 -5.68 2.32 -12.18
CA ASN A 112 -5.28 1.02 -11.69
C ASN A 112 -4.08 1.23 -10.77
N LYS A 113 -4.14 0.69 -9.56
CA LYS A 113 -3.00 0.67 -8.64
C LYS A 113 -2.23 -0.63 -8.80
N ASP A 114 -1.13 -0.79 -8.08
CA ASP A 114 -0.43 -2.08 -8.02
C ASP A 114 -1.43 -3.19 -7.67
N ASN A 115 -1.31 -4.39 -8.26
CA ASN A 115 -2.20 -5.52 -7.99
C ASN A 115 -1.88 -6.19 -6.64
N GLY A 116 -1.65 -5.38 -5.61
CA GLY A 116 -1.26 -5.83 -4.29
C GLY A 116 0.17 -6.41 -4.32
N THR A 117 0.99 -5.90 -3.41
CA THR A 117 2.08 -6.74 -2.92
C THR A 117 1.49 -7.64 -1.84
N ALA A 118 2.10 -8.78 -1.55
CA ALA A 118 1.73 -9.62 -0.42
C ALA A 118 3.01 -10.10 0.23
N GLU A 119 3.22 -9.82 1.51
CA GLU A 119 4.27 -10.47 2.27
C GLU A 119 3.70 -11.76 2.88
N LEU A 120 4.30 -12.89 2.52
CA LEU A 120 4.05 -14.16 3.18
C LEU A 120 5.19 -14.41 4.18
N SER A 121 4.84 -14.56 5.45
CA SER A 121 5.82 -14.91 6.49
C SER A 121 5.48 -16.25 7.14
N PHE A 122 6.54 -16.98 7.50
CA PHE A 122 6.49 -18.19 8.33
C PHE A 122 7.20 -17.87 9.64
N SER A 123 6.48 -17.75 10.75
CA SER A 123 7.09 -17.42 12.04
C SER A 123 7.10 -18.62 13.00
N GLY A 124 7.85 -18.53 14.10
CA GLY A 124 7.89 -19.58 15.13
C GLY A 124 8.92 -20.70 14.90
N GLY A 125 8.67 -21.86 15.51
CA GLY A 125 9.54 -23.04 15.43
C GLY A 125 9.36 -23.83 14.13
N PRO A 126 10.05 -24.99 13.97
CA PRO A 126 9.83 -25.88 12.84
C PRO A 126 8.38 -26.31 12.71
N ALA A 127 7.92 -26.51 11.47
CA ALA A 127 6.55 -26.94 11.18
C ALA A 127 6.14 -28.16 12.02
N ALA A 128 5.06 -28.05 12.78
CA ALA A 128 4.52 -29.16 13.54
C ALA A 128 3.69 -30.12 12.66
N GLY A 129 3.22 -29.66 11.49
CA GLY A 129 2.39 -30.43 10.56
C GLY A 129 2.54 -30.03 9.09
N ASP A 130 1.67 -30.59 8.24
CA ASP A 130 1.62 -30.31 6.81
C ASP A 130 0.51 -29.27 6.54
N GLY A 131 0.85 -28.01 6.75
CA GLY A 131 0.01 -26.85 6.46
C GLY A 131 -0.19 -26.66 4.96
N GLN A 132 -1.22 -25.90 4.57
CA GLN A 132 -1.57 -25.68 3.17
C GLN A 132 -1.77 -24.21 2.85
N VAL A 133 -1.12 -23.75 1.77
CA VAL A 133 -1.27 -22.42 1.19
C VAL A 133 -1.81 -22.58 -0.23
N LEU A 134 -2.99 -22.04 -0.50
CA LEU A 134 -3.55 -21.90 -1.83
C LEU A 134 -2.90 -20.70 -2.51
N VAL A 135 -2.41 -20.89 -3.73
CA VAL A 135 -1.99 -19.83 -4.64
C VAL A 135 -2.83 -19.97 -5.90
N ALA A 136 -3.70 -19.00 -6.13
CA ALA A 136 -4.50 -18.91 -7.34
C ALA A 136 -3.94 -17.79 -8.22
N ILE A 137 -3.69 -18.12 -9.49
CA ILE A 137 -3.48 -17.14 -10.56
C ILE A 137 -4.58 -17.41 -11.57
N SER A 138 -5.54 -16.50 -11.66
CA SER A 138 -6.72 -16.70 -12.51
C SER A 138 -7.57 -17.90 -12.09
N ASP A 139 -7.99 -18.75 -13.03
CA ASP A 139 -8.67 -20.02 -12.80
C ASP A 139 -7.75 -21.15 -12.31
N ARG A 140 -6.42 -20.97 -12.41
CA ARG A 140 -5.45 -21.97 -11.98
C ARG A 140 -5.20 -21.87 -10.48
N GLN A 141 -5.62 -22.90 -9.76
CA GLN A 141 -5.39 -23.06 -8.34
C GLN A 141 -4.31 -24.11 -8.09
N ASN A 142 -3.28 -23.72 -7.34
CA ASN A 142 -2.22 -24.63 -6.92
C ASN A 142 -2.08 -24.57 -5.40
N VAL A 143 -1.80 -25.71 -4.78
CA VAL A 143 -1.68 -25.81 -3.31
C VAL A 143 -0.24 -26.13 -2.96
N PHE A 144 0.41 -25.22 -2.25
CA PHE A 144 1.66 -25.49 -1.58
C PHE A 144 1.41 -26.23 -0.27
N GLN A 145 2.20 -27.28 -0.03
CA GLN A 145 2.15 -28.07 1.19
C GLN A 145 3.43 -27.78 1.97
N THR A 146 3.30 -27.30 3.21
CA THR A 146 4.47 -27.18 4.09
C THR A 146 4.97 -28.57 4.45
N ARG A 147 6.26 -28.68 4.78
CA ARG A 147 6.85 -29.95 5.22
C ARG A 147 6.97 -30.01 6.74
N ARG A 148 6.33 -30.99 7.38
CA ARG A 148 6.53 -31.24 8.81
C ARG A 148 8.01 -31.32 9.19
N GLY A 149 8.39 -30.60 10.24
CA GLY A 149 9.73 -30.53 10.82
C GLY A 149 10.69 -29.61 10.07
N ALA A 150 10.29 -29.01 8.94
CA ALA A 150 11.14 -28.05 8.25
C ALA A 150 11.15 -26.72 9.02
N PRO A 151 12.34 -26.12 9.23
CA PRO A 151 12.44 -24.80 9.83
C PRO A 151 11.90 -23.71 8.89
N PRO A 152 11.54 -22.51 9.41
CA PRO A 152 10.91 -21.46 8.62
C PRO A 152 11.65 -21.04 7.35
N ASP A 153 12.99 -20.97 7.41
CA ASP A 153 13.83 -20.62 6.26
C ASP A 153 13.76 -21.64 5.12
N ILE A 154 13.70 -22.92 5.46
CA ILE A 154 13.52 -23.99 4.48
C ILE A 154 12.11 -23.94 3.88
N GLN A 155 11.08 -23.59 4.67
CA GLN A 155 9.71 -23.43 4.13
C GLN A 155 9.64 -22.27 3.14
N VAL A 156 10.28 -21.14 3.44
CA VAL A 156 10.37 -19.99 2.52
C VAL A 156 11.06 -20.37 1.22
N GLN A 157 12.17 -21.11 1.28
CA GLN A 157 12.86 -21.60 0.08
C GLN A 157 11.97 -22.53 -0.75
N MET A 158 11.28 -23.47 -0.10
CA MET A 158 10.35 -24.39 -0.77
C MET A 158 9.19 -23.63 -1.42
N PHE A 159 8.62 -22.64 -0.74
CA PHE A 159 7.54 -21.82 -1.26
C PHE A 159 8.01 -20.94 -2.42
N SER A 160 9.19 -20.33 -2.31
CA SER A 160 9.83 -19.56 -3.39
C SER A 160 10.04 -20.41 -4.64
N MET A 161 10.52 -21.65 -4.49
CA MET A 161 10.66 -22.60 -5.61
C MET A 161 9.29 -22.97 -6.22
N PHE A 162 8.27 -23.17 -5.39
CA PHE A 162 6.91 -23.43 -5.85
C PHE A 162 6.36 -22.26 -6.68
N LEU A 163 6.52 -21.02 -6.21
CA LEU A 163 6.13 -19.80 -6.92
C LEU A 163 6.93 -19.59 -8.23
N GLY A 164 8.20 -19.99 -8.26
CA GLY A 164 9.00 -19.96 -9.49
C GLY A 164 8.50 -20.90 -10.59
N GLY A 165 7.62 -21.85 -10.28
CA GLY A 165 6.98 -22.73 -11.27
C GLY A 165 5.83 -22.07 -12.04
N PHE A 166 5.37 -20.89 -11.62
CA PHE A 166 4.31 -20.17 -12.30
C PHE A 166 4.93 -19.28 -13.38
N VAL A 167 4.99 -19.79 -14.60
CA VAL A 167 5.50 -19.09 -15.79
C VAL A 167 4.41 -18.97 -16.85
N ASP A 168 4.55 -17.98 -17.73
CA ASP A 168 3.73 -17.86 -18.93
C ASP A 168 4.18 -18.86 -20.03
N ASP A 169 3.55 -18.77 -21.21
CA ASP A 169 3.84 -19.65 -22.34
C ASP A 169 5.26 -19.45 -22.92
N GLN A 170 5.92 -18.35 -22.55
CA GLN A 170 7.27 -17.97 -22.93
C GLN A 170 8.30 -18.36 -21.87
N GLY A 171 7.86 -18.85 -20.71
CA GLY A 171 8.71 -19.23 -19.59
C GLY A 171 9.08 -18.07 -18.67
N ASP A 172 8.46 -16.90 -18.81
CA ASP A 172 8.66 -15.76 -17.93
C ASP A 172 7.84 -15.91 -16.64
N PRO A 173 8.39 -15.57 -15.46
CA PRO A 173 7.68 -15.73 -14.20
C PRO A 173 6.45 -14.82 -14.10
N LEU A 174 5.31 -15.41 -13.74
CA LEU A 174 4.04 -14.72 -13.46
C LEU A 174 4.01 -14.11 -12.06
N ILE A 175 4.81 -14.67 -11.14
CA ILE A 175 4.91 -14.22 -9.75
C ILE A 175 6.36 -13.81 -9.49
N HIS A 176 6.55 -12.55 -9.13
CA HIS A 176 7.83 -12.06 -8.65
C HIS A 176 7.97 -12.34 -7.17
N VAL A 177 9.15 -12.83 -6.82
CA VAL A 177 9.49 -13.28 -5.49
C VAL A 177 10.77 -12.57 -5.06
N ALA A 178 10.69 -11.80 -3.99
CA ALA A 178 11.83 -11.16 -3.36
C ALA A 178 11.96 -11.64 -1.90
N PRO A 179 13.16 -12.00 -1.44
CA PRO A 179 13.36 -12.29 -0.01
C PRO A 179 13.15 -11.00 0.79
N ALA A 180 12.23 -11.02 1.74
CA ALA A 180 12.05 -9.93 2.70
C ALA A 180 13.02 -10.10 3.87
N ASN A 181 13.13 -11.34 4.34
CA ASN A 181 14.09 -11.81 5.34
C ASN A 181 14.19 -13.35 5.23
N PRO A 182 15.00 -14.05 6.06
CA PRO A 182 15.12 -15.51 5.96
C PRO A 182 13.82 -16.28 6.15
N THR A 183 12.81 -15.68 6.78
CA THR A 183 11.55 -16.32 7.16
C THR A 183 10.31 -15.66 6.51
N ALA A 184 10.52 -14.72 5.58
CA ALA A 184 9.44 -14.03 4.88
C ALA A 184 9.80 -13.69 3.43
N LEU A 185 8.77 -13.68 2.60
CA LEU A 185 8.84 -13.54 1.17
C LEU A 185 7.90 -12.43 0.72
N LEU A 186 8.43 -11.41 0.03
CA LEU A 186 7.61 -10.45 -0.70
C LEU A 186 7.21 -11.09 -2.04
N VAL A 187 5.91 -11.15 -2.27
CA VAL A 187 5.30 -11.69 -3.46
C VAL A 187 4.57 -10.57 -4.18
N ALA A 188 4.83 -10.42 -5.48
CA ALA A 188 4.13 -9.47 -6.33
C ALA A 188 3.64 -10.20 -7.59
N GLY A 189 2.37 -9.99 -7.96
CA GLY A 189 1.85 -10.47 -9.23
C GLY A 189 2.47 -9.66 -10.38
N ASN A 190 2.92 -10.33 -11.43
CA ASN A 190 3.39 -9.65 -12.66
C ASN A 190 2.24 -9.31 -13.62
N VAL A 191 1.02 -9.73 -13.28
CA VAL A 191 -0.15 -9.54 -14.13
C VAL A 191 -0.93 -8.36 -13.62
N LEU A 192 -0.78 -7.20 -14.29
CA LEU A 192 -1.56 -6.00 -13.98
C LEU A 192 -2.76 -5.89 -14.94
N GLY A 193 -3.92 -5.60 -14.37
CA GLY A 193 -5.07 -5.09 -15.13
C GLY A 193 -6.08 -6.08 -15.68
N THR A 194 -5.99 -7.38 -15.41
CA THR A 194 -7.07 -8.34 -15.71
C THR A 194 -7.84 -8.65 -14.42
N PRO A 195 -9.13 -8.30 -14.30
CA PRO A 195 -9.98 -8.71 -13.17
C PRO A 195 -10.03 -10.23 -12.98
N GLU A 196 -9.67 -10.97 -14.04
CA GLU A 196 -9.65 -12.43 -14.10
C GLU A 196 -8.30 -13.05 -13.72
N LEU A 197 -7.20 -12.27 -13.61
CA LEU A 197 -5.83 -12.73 -13.26
C LEU A 197 -5.38 -12.16 -11.90
N GLU A 198 -6.27 -12.12 -10.93
CA GLU A 198 -5.96 -11.74 -9.54
C GLU A 198 -5.04 -12.80 -8.90
N LEU A 199 -3.89 -12.37 -8.36
CA LEU A 199 -3.06 -13.23 -7.51
C LEU A 199 -3.73 -13.33 -6.14
N ARG A 200 -4.34 -14.48 -5.85
CA ARG A 200 -4.91 -14.76 -4.53
C ARG A 200 -4.05 -15.78 -3.80
N ILE A 201 -3.57 -15.40 -2.61
CA ILE A 201 -2.88 -16.30 -1.69
C ILE A 201 -3.77 -16.48 -0.45
N GLU A 202 -4.04 -17.71 -0.05
CA GLU A 202 -4.92 -18.02 1.08
C GLU A 202 -4.36 -19.17 1.92
N VAL A 203 -4.38 -19.05 3.24
CA VAL A 203 -4.01 -20.15 4.14
C VAL A 203 -5.21 -21.06 4.33
N LEU A 204 -5.19 -22.25 3.72
CA LEU A 204 -6.29 -23.21 3.82
C LEU A 204 -6.25 -23.97 5.15
N ARG A 205 -5.05 -24.31 5.62
CA ARG A 205 -4.84 -25.01 6.89
C ARG A 205 -3.59 -24.47 7.57
N PRO A 206 -3.74 -23.74 8.68
CA PRO A 206 -2.59 -23.32 9.47
C PRO A 206 -1.94 -24.54 10.11
N ASP A 207 -0.61 -24.56 10.08
CA ASP A 207 0.18 -25.42 10.95
C ASP A 207 -0.13 -25.01 12.40
N SER A 208 -0.49 -25.97 13.26
CA SER A 208 -1.00 -25.66 14.60
C SER A 208 0.01 -24.98 15.55
N PHE A 209 1.28 -24.80 15.16
CA PHE A 209 2.31 -24.09 15.96
C PHE A 209 3.29 -23.21 15.18
N GLN A 210 3.35 -23.30 13.85
CA GLN A 210 4.11 -22.39 12.99
C GLN A 210 3.11 -21.41 12.32
N PRO A 211 3.00 -20.16 12.79
CA PRO A 211 2.09 -19.20 12.16
C PRO A 211 2.52 -18.93 10.71
N ILE A 212 1.52 -18.98 9.82
CA ILE A 212 1.64 -18.55 8.43
C ILE A 212 0.81 -17.27 8.32
N GLU A 213 1.45 -16.16 8.00
CA GLU A 213 0.79 -14.85 7.89
C GLU A 213 0.91 -14.33 6.47
N ILE A 214 -0.22 -13.91 5.90
CA ILE A 214 -0.29 -13.17 4.64
C ILE A 214 -0.66 -11.74 5.02
N THR A 215 0.24 -10.80 4.79
CA THR A 215 -0.02 -9.38 4.99
C THR A 215 0.01 -8.67 3.65
N ASP A 216 -1.08 -8.01 3.29
CA ASP A 216 -1.08 -7.02 2.21
C ASP A 216 -0.28 -5.79 2.68
N PRO A 217 0.88 -5.46 2.08
CA PRO A 217 1.70 -4.33 2.47
C PRO A 217 0.99 -2.99 2.26
N GLU A 218 -0.04 -2.91 1.41
CA GLU A 218 -0.84 -1.68 1.25
C GLU A 218 -1.87 -1.50 2.37
N PHE A 219 -2.10 -2.52 3.21
CA PHE A 219 -3.01 -2.47 4.35
C PHE A 219 -2.30 -2.53 5.70
N LEU A 220 -0.97 -2.32 5.74
CA LEU A 220 -0.26 -2.20 7.01
C LEU A 220 -0.57 -0.83 7.63
N PRO A 221 -1.10 -0.78 8.87
CA PRO A 221 -1.18 0.48 9.58
C PRO A 221 0.23 1.07 9.70
N GLY A 222 0.29 2.38 9.62
CA GLY A 222 1.52 3.14 9.78
C GLY A 222 1.35 4.19 10.87
N ALA A 223 2.48 4.67 11.36
CA ALA A 223 2.55 5.69 12.39
C ALA A 223 1.87 6.95 11.87
N CYS A 224 0.85 7.38 12.59
CA CYS A 224 0.13 8.62 12.37
C CYS A 224 0.47 9.58 13.51
N CYS A 225 1.24 10.63 13.21
CA CYS A 225 1.51 11.68 14.18
C CYS A 225 0.34 12.65 14.24
N LEU A 226 -0.43 12.57 15.32
CA LEU A 226 -1.53 13.48 15.60
C LEU A 226 -0.99 14.87 16.01
N PRO A 227 -1.76 15.95 15.83
CA PRO A 227 -1.31 17.32 16.13
C PRO A 227 -0.80 17.53 17.56
N ARG A 228 -1.33 16.76 18.53
CA ARG A 228 -0.95 16.83 19.95
C ARG A 228 0.37 16.12 20.27
N GLY A 229 1.03 15.51 19.28
CA GLY A 229 2.25 14.71 19.47
C GLY A 229 1.98 13.25 19.83
N GLU A 230 0.72 12.84 19.91
CA GLU A 230 0.33 11.44 20.05
C GLU A 230 0.63 10.69 18.74
N CYS A 231 1.10 9.44 18.87
CA CYS A 231 1.28 8.54 17.74
C CYS A 231 0.30 7.38 17.86
N ILE A 232 -0.43 7.09 16.79
CA ILE A 232 -1.28 5.90 16.66
C ILE A 232 -0.95 5.16 15.36
N GLU A 233 -1.19 3.86 15.32
CA GLU A 233 -1.00 3.04 14.12
C GLU A 233 -2.35 2.85 13.44
N VAL A 234 -2.54 3.54 12.31
CA VAL A 234 -3.77 3.52 11.51
C VAL A 234 -3.43 3.58 10.04
N GLN A 235 -4.42 3.50 9.16
CA GLN A 235 -4.21 3.70 7.71
C GLN A 235 -4.04 5.18 7.35
N ASP A 236 -3.47 5.46 6.19
CA ASP A 236 -3.25 6.83 5.71
C ASP A 236 -4.54 7.66 5.67
N GLU A 237 -5.62 7.10 5.12
CA GLU A 237 -6.91 7.79 5.05
C GLU A 237 -7.48 8.09 6.45
N ALA A 238 -7.40 7.12 7.35
CA ALA A 238 -7.81 7.30 8.74
C ALA A 238 -6.94 8.37 9.45
N CYS A 239 -5.63 8.36 9.21
CA CYS A 239 -4.70 9.34 9.75
C CYS A 239 -5.04 10.76 9.28
N SER A 240 -5.29 10.92 7.98
CA SER A 240 -5.70 12.18 7.36
C SER A 240 -7.03 12.67 7.92
N ASN A 241 -8.02 11.79 8.10
CA ASN A 241 -9.32 12.10 8.69
C ASN A 241 -9.21 12.54 10.17
N MET A 242 -8.19 12.08 10.89
CA MET A 242 -7.89 12.51 12.26
C MET A 242 -7.03 13.79 12.32
N GLY A 243 -6.69 14.38 11.17
CA GLY A 243 -5.83 15.56 11.09
C GLY A 243 -4.37 15.28 11.44
N GLY A 244 -3.95 14.01 11.40
CA GLY A 244 -2.58 13.59 11.65
C GLY A 244 -1.72 13.61 10.38
N ARG A 245 -0.41 13.36 10.57
CA ARG A 245 0.55 13.18 9.48
C ARG A 245 1.03 11.74 9.45
N PHE A 246 0.64 11.03 8.39
CA PHE A 246 1.07 9.66 8.15
C PHE A 246 2.57 9.62 7.84
N GLN A 247 3.29 8.69 8.46
CA GLN A 247 4.74 8.54 8.26
C GLN A 247 5.09 7.53 7.17
N GLY A 248 4.16 6.64 6.81
CA GLY A 248 4.34 5.57 5.83
C GLY A 248 3.84 4.23 6.38
N SER A 249 3.33 3.37 5.50
CA SER A 249 2.82 2.04 5.86
C SER A 249 3.94 1.16 6.45
N GLY A 250 3.63 0.38 7.48
CA GLY A 250 4.59 -0.48 8.17
C GLY A 250 5.58 0.24 9.09
N ILE A 251 5.62 1.58 9.12
CA ILE A 251 6.38 2.33 10.12
C ILE A 251 5.58 2.32 11.42
N ILE A 252 6.06 1.63 12.45
CA ILE A 252 5.40 1.60 13.76
C ILE A 252 5.74 2.84 14.60
N CYS A 253 4.85 3.19 15.53
CA CYS A 253 5.01 4.39 16.36
C CYS A 253 6.28 4.38 17.23
N GLY A 254 6.81 3.20 17.54
CA GLY A 254 8.06 3.04 18.31
C GLY A 254 9.30 3.61 17.62
N PHE A 255 9.28 3.82 16.30
CA PHE A 255 10.40 4.39 15.53
C PHE A 255 10.19 5.85 15.12
N VAL A 256 9.07 6.46 15.52
CA VAL A 256 8.70 7.81 15.12
C VAL A 256 8.57 8.69 16.35
N GLU A 257 9.31 9.79 16.35
CA GLU A 257 9.14 10.83 17.36
C GLU A 257 8.15 11.89 16.86
N CYS A 258 6.90 11.81 17.33
CA CYS A 258 5.88 12.78 16.96
C CYS A 258 6.03 14.06 17.79
N GLN A 259 6.52 15.11 17.13
CA GLN A 259 6.55 16.45 17.71
C GLN A 259 5.14 17.05 17.71
N PRO A 260 4.66 17.64 18.82
CA PRO A 260 3.44 18.44 18.78
C PRO A 260 3.57 19.51 17.71
N GLN A 261 2.56 19.65 16.85
CA GLN A 261 2.60 20.72 15.87
C GLN A 261 2.43 22.05 16.60
N ASN A 262 3.47 22.89 16.56
CA ASN A 262 3.54 24.21 17.22
C ASN A 262 2.56 25.25 16.66
N ASN A 263 1.47 24.85 16.01
CA ASN A 263 0.42 25.74 15.53
C ASN A 263 -0.40 26.36 16.66
N CYS A 264 -0.28 25.82 17.88
CA CYS A 264 -0.86 26.40 19.08
C CYS A 264 0.10 27.41 19.71
N THR A 265 -0.43 28.59 19.96
CA THR A 265 0.23 29.69 20.67
C THR A 265 0.07 29.59 22.19
N GLY A 266 -0.81 28.69 22.67
CA GLY A 266 -1.22 28.60 24.06
C GLY A 266 -2.21 29.69 24.49
N ARG A 267 -2.73 30.47 23.53
CA ARG A 267 -3.69 31.57 23.76
C ARG A 267 -5.03 31.33 23.07
N GLU A 268 -5.21 30.15 22.52
CA GLU A 268 -6.42 29.76 21.81
C GLU A 268 -7.63 29.80 22.74
N THR A 269 -8.74 30.34 22.24
CA THR A 269 -10.01 30.41 22.95
C THR A 269 -11.14 30.14 21.98
N LEU A 270 -12.11 29.34 22.41
CA LEU A 270 -13.36 29.11 21.70
C LEU A 270 -14.47 29.92 22.37
N SER A 271 -15.28 30.60 21.58
CA SER A 271 -16.46 31.33 22.06
C SER A 271 -17.57 31.23 21.03
N GLY A 272 -18.82 31.36 21.44
CA GLY A 272 -19.90 31.04 20.52
C GLY A 272 -21.24 30.83 21.19
N GLY A 273 -22.12 30.18 20.44
CA GLY A 273 -23.45 29.79 20.89
C GLY A 273 -24.32 29.38 19.73
N CYS A 274 -25.47 28.79 20.05
CA CYS A 274 -26.45 28.34 19.08
C CYS A 274 -27.46 29.43 18.75
N LYS A 275 -28.02 29.36 17.54
CA LYS A 275 -29.05 30.27 17.06
C LYS A 275 -30.01 29.51 16.16
N THR A 276 -31.30 29.72 16.35
CA THR A 276 -32.32 29.21 15.44
C THR A 276 -32.22 29.88 14.06
N LYS A 277 -32.16 29.06 13.01
CA LYS A 277 -32.08 29.45 11.60
C LYS A 277 -33.02 28.56 10.77
N GLY A 278 -33.11 28.84 9.46
CA GLY A 278 -33.95 28.04 8.55
C GLY A 278 -33.54 26.57 8.43
N CYS A 279 -32.33 26.21 8.90
CA CYS A 279 -31.81 24.85 8.96
C CYS A 279 -31.96 24.21 10.35
N GLY A 280 -32.77 24.78 11.26
CA GLY A 280 -32.83 24.37 12.66
C GLY A 280 -31.83 25.14 13.51
N GLU A 281 -31.27 24.50 14.55
CA GLU A 281 -30.23 25.12 15.37
C GLU A 281 -28.92 25.22 14.59
N GLN A 282 -28.31 26.41 14.63
CA GLN A 282 -27.00 26.70 14.06
C GLN A 282 -26.00 26.99 15.17
N LEU A 283 -24.99 26.16 15.32
CA LEU A 283 -23.86 26.41 16.21
C LEU A 283 -22.84 27.32 15.52
N VAL A 284 -22.56 28.47 16.14
CA VAL A 284 -21.54 29.42 15.67
C VAL A 284 -20.38 29.44 16.64
N VAL A 285 -19.22 28.96 16.18
CA VAL A 285 -17.98 28.93 16.97
C VAL A 285 -17.01 29.96 16.42
N LYS A 286 -16.42 30.75 17.31
CA LYS A 286 -15.36 31.72 17.02
C LYS A 286 -14.10 31.25 17.72
N LEU A 287 -13.06 31.06 16.93
CA LEU A 287 -11.71 30.83 17.40
C LEU A 287 -10.96 32.16 17.46
N SER A 288 -10.26 32.40 18.57
CA SER A 288 -9.30 33.49 18.72
C SER A 288 -8.00 33.01 19.34
N GLY A 289 -6.92 33.74 19.08
CA GLY A 289 -5.62 33.48 19.68
C GLY A 289 -4.78 32.45 18.95
N ALA A 290 -5.30 31.80 17.91
CA ALA A 290 -4.53 30.84 17.12
C ALA A 290 -3.41 31.50 16.29
N SER A 291 -2.50 30.70 15.75
CA SER A 291 -1.45 31.18 14.84
C SER A 291 -2.07 31.88 13.60
N PRO A 292 -1.53 33.04 13.14
CA PRO A 292 -2.03 33.72 11.94
C PRO A 292 -1.89 32.88 10.68
N ASN A 293 -2.93 32.88 9.82
CA ASN A 293 -2.98 32.13 8.56
C ASN A 293 -2.74 30.62 8.71
N ALA A 294 -2.98 30.06 9.90
CA ALA A 294 -2.82 28.64 10.18
C ALA A 294 -4.13 27.87 9.90
N PRO A 295 -4.05 26.59 9.51
CA PRO A 295 -5.22 25.72 9.47
C PRO A 295 -5.79 25.51 10.88
N ALA A 296 -7.12 25.45 10.97
CA ALA A 296 -7.88 25.24 12.19
C ALA A 296 -9.10 24.36 11.90
N THR A 297 -9.21 23.27 12.64
CA THR A 297 -10.26 22.25 12.49
C THR A 297 -11.04 22.16 13.78
N ILE A 298 -12.37 22.30 13.71
CA ILE A 298 -13.22 22.05 14.88
C ILE A 298 -13.77 20.63 14.84
N VAL A 299 -13.69 19.97 15.98
CA VAL A 299 -14.31 18.68 16.27
C VAL A 299 -15.55 18.96 17.13
N VAL A 300 -16.68 18.38 16.77
CA VAL A 300 -17.93 18.51 17.52
C VAL A 300 -18.41 17.12 17.88
N ASP A 301 -18.50 16.85 19.18
CA ASP A 301 -18.89 15.54 19.74
C ASP A 301 -18.03 14.39 19.18
N GLY A 302 -16.72 14.59 19.13
CA GLY A 302 -15.75 13.60 18.64
C GLY A 302 -15.71 13.43 17.12
N GLN A 303 -16.49 14.20 16.35
CA GLN A 303 -16.50 14.13 14.88
C GLN A 303 -15.93 15.42 14.28
N PRO A 304 -14.92 15.36 13.39
CA PRO A 304 -14.43 16.54 12.68
C PRO A 304 -15.54 17.10 11.79
N ARG A 305 -15.76 18.42 11.85
CA ARG A 305 -16.89 19.04 11.14
C ARG A 305 -16.51 20.07 10.09
N GLN A 306 -15.52 20.92 10.37
CA GLN A 306 -15.13 22.00 9.45
C GLN A 306 -13.67 22.39 9.62
N ASP A 307 -13.00 22.56 8.48
CA ASP A 307 -11.67 23.13 8.35
C ASP A 307 -11.74 24.57 7.86
N LYS A 308 -10.93 25.44 8.49
CA LYS A 308 -10.73 26.82 8.03
C LYS A 308 -9.31 27.28 8.27
N GLN A 309 -8.88 28.23 7.46
CA GLN A 309 -7.69 29.01 7.75
C GLN A 309 -8.03 30.19 8.67
N THR A 310 -7.23 30.43 9.69
CA THR A 310 -7.33 31.64 10.51
C THR A 310 -6.94 32.86 9.68
N ASN A 311 -7.45 34.03 10.04
CA ASN A 311 -7.00 35.27 9.39
C ASN A 311 -5.64 35.73 9.95
N LYS A 312 -5.13 36.85 9.41
CA LYS A 312 -3.90 37.51 9.89
C LYS A 312 -3.85 37.88 11.39
N LYS A 313 -4.97 37.80 12.10
CA LYS A 313 -5.08 38.05 13.54
C LYS A 313 -5.29 36.76 14.35
N GLY A 314 -5.15 35.58 13.75
CA GLY A 314 -5.34 34.31 14.45
C GLY A 314 -6.80 34.03 14.79
N LYS A 315 -7.75 34.52 13.99
CA LYS A 315 -9.19 34.33 14.23
C LYS A 315 -9.85 33.55 13.11
N ALA A 316 -10.76 32.64 13.47
CA ALA A 316 -11.62 31.92 12.53
C ALA A 316 -13.06 31.88 13.05
N LYS A 317 -14.02 31.70 12.14
CA LYS A 317 -15.44 31.57 12.48
C LYS A 317 -16.06 30.40 11.73
N PHE A 318 -16.54 29.44 12.49
CA PHE A 318 -17.19 28.22 12.02
C PHE A 318 -18.71 28.36 12.20
N LYS A 319 -19.47 27.78 11.27
CA LYS A 319 -20.93 27.81 11.29
C LYS A 319 -21.42 26.43 10.89
N LEU A 320 -22.02 25.72 11.84
CA LEU A 320 -22.51 24.37 11.68
C LEU A 320 -24.03 24.42 11.64
N CYS A 321 -24.64 23.84 10.61
CA CYS A 321 -26.09 23.74 10.52
C CYS A 321 -26.50 22.55 9.63
N PRO A 322 -27.45 21.71 10.06
CA PRO A 322 -28.07 21.67 11.39
C PRO A 322 -27.09 21.20 12.48
N VAL A 323 -27.33 21.61 13.72
CA VAL A 323 -26.91 20.86 14.91
C VAL A 323 -28.15 20.42 15.68
N GLY A 324 -28.09 19.27 16.34
CA GLY A 324 -29.19 18.80 17.18
C GLY A 324 -29.41 19.72 18.39
N PRO A 325 -30.55 19.64 19.09
CA PRO A 325 -30.70 20.25 20.40
C PRO A 325 -29.81 19.51 21.43
N GLY A 326 -29.35 20.22 22.45
CA GLY A 326 -28.57 19.64 23.55
C GLY A 326 -27.18 20.25 23.71
N ARG A 327 -26.35 19.58 24.52
CA ARG A 327 -24.98 20.00 24.82
C ARG A 327 -24.02 19.41 23.79
N HIS A 328 -23.20 20.27 23.20
CA HIS A 328 -22.17 19.90 22.24
C HIS A 328 -20.80 20.25 22.79
N LEU A 329 -19.90 19.25 22.84
CA LEU A 329 -18.49 19.49 23.13
C LEU A 329 -17.79 19.90 21.84
N VAL A 330 -17.20 21.08 21.82
CA VAL A 330 -16.42 21.57 20.68
C VAL A 330 -14.96 21.65 21.06
N GLU A 331 -14.11 21.00 20.27
CA GLU A 331 -12.67 20.98 20.45
C GLU A 331 -11.97 21.55 19.23
N LEU A 332 -10.80 22.16 19.43
CA LEU A 332 -9.88 22.48 18.34
C LEU A 332 -8.96 21.28 18.12
N ALA A 333 -9.00 20.64 16.95
CA ALA A 333 -8.25 19.39 16.71
C ALA A 333 -6.74 19.57 16.96
N GLN A 334 -6.21 20.75 16.61
CA GLN A 334 -4.79 21.05 16.71
C GLN A 334 -4.33 21.37 18.14
N CYS A 335 -5.22 21.81 19.04
CA CYS A 335 -4.83 22.37 20.33
C CYS A 335 -5.67 21.80 21.50
N PRO A 336 -5.15 21.83 22.74
CA PRO A 336 -5.89 21.38 23.91
C PRO A 336 -6.91 22.45 24.38
N VAL A 337 -7.80 22.89 23.48
CA VAL A 337 -8.87 23.84 23.78
C VAL A 337 -10.20 23.22 23.43
N ALA A 338 -11.07 23.17 24.44
CA ALA A 338 -12.42 22.64 24.35
C ALA A 338 -13.39 23.58 25.05
N GLU A 339 -14.61 23.68 24.52
CA GLU A 339 -15.70 24.46 25.11
C GLU A 339 -17.03 23.74 24.88
N VAL A 340 -17.93 23.77 25.86
CA VAL A 340 -19.26 23.18 25.74
C VAL A 340 -20.28 24.25 25.37
N PHE A 341 -21.03 24.02 24.30
CA PHE A 341 -22.13 24.89 23.88
C PHE A 341 -23.47 24.18 24.06
N GLU A 342 -24.49 24.90 24.51
CA GLU A 342 -25.84 24.37 24.67
C GLU A 342 -26.76 24.95 23.59
N CYS A 343 -27.31 24.08 22.75
CA CYS A 343 -28.32 24.41 21.75
C CYS A 343 -29.71 24.07 22.28
N ARG A 344 -30.69 24.95 22.02
CA ARG A 344 -32.08 24.81 22.47
C ARG A 344 -32.98 24.44 21.34
#